data_AF-A0AAW2NRH9-F1
#
_entry.id   AF-A0AAW2NRH9-F1
#
_cell.length_a   1.000
_cell.length_b   1.000
_cell.length_c   1.000
_cell.angle_alpha   90.00
_cell.angle_beta   90.00
_cell.angle_gamma   90.00
#
_symmetry.space_group_name_H-M   'P 1'
#
loop_
_entity.id
_entity.type
_entity.pdbx_description
1 polymer ?
#
loop_
_entity_poly.entity_id
_entity_poly.type
_entity_poly.pdbx_seq_one_letter_code
_entity_poly.pdbx_strand_id
1 'polypeptide(L)'
;DSVKSNRDWHEKIGEVLLAYRKTHRTTTQATSYFLIYGVEAVLPLESQIPSLRITVPEGLTVEDNVRLMLEELEALDETRLEA
;
A
#
# COMPACT_ATOMS: atom_id res chain seq x y z
N ASP A 1 -30.66 -0.42 -5.16
CA ASP A 1 -29.56 -0.22 -4.19
C ASP A 1 -28.91 -1.54 -3.84
N SER A 2 -27.87 -1.91 -4.60
CA SER A 2 -27.11 -3.15 -4.39
C SER A 2 -26.18 -2.95 -3.18
N VAL A 3 -26.32 -3.79 -2.17
CA VAL A 3 -25.42 -3.89 -1.03
C VAL A 3 -24.03 -4.19 -1.60
N LYS A 4 -23.18 -3.16 -1.66
CA LYS A 4 -21.77 -3.21 -2.08
C LYS A 4 -21.09 -4.31 -1.27
N SER A 5 -20.84 -5.43 -1.93
CA SER A 5 -20.50 -6.68 -1.25
C SER A 5 -19.15 -6.55 -0.55
N ASN A 6 -19.00 -7.27 0.57
CA ASN A 6 -17.78 -7.41 1.36
C ASN A 6 -16.60 -8.08 0.57
N ARG A 7 -16.71 -8.23 -0.77
CA ARG A 7 -15.73 -8.97 -1.58
C ARG A 7 -14.65 -8.09 -2.21
N ASP A 8 -14.83 -6.78 -2.28
CA ASP A 8 -13.92 -5.87 -3.00
C ASP A 8 -12.92 -5.16 -2.06
N TRP A 9 -12.66 -5.73 -0.89
CA TRP A 9 -11.72 -5.13 0.07
C TRP A 9 -10.32 -4.99 -0.50
N HIS A 10 -9.90 -5.92 -1.35
CA HIS A 10 -8.60 -5.89 -2.00
C HIS A 10 -8.41 -4.67 -2.91
N GLU A 11 -9.49 -4.15 -3.50
CA GLU A 11 -9.46 -2.91 -4.29
C GLU A 11 -9.50 -1.66 -3.38
N LYS A 12 -10.29 -1.70 -2.31
CA LYS A 12 -10.53 -0.54 -1.42
C LYS A 12 -9.47 -0.33 -0.36
N ILE A 13 -8.65 -1.34 -0.06
CA ILE A 13 -7.71 -1.30 1.07
C ILE A 13 -6.66 -0.20 0.90
N GLY A 14 -6.22 0.07 -0.34
CA GLY A 14 -5.29 1.16 -0.63
C GLY A 14 -5.86 2.52 -0.26
N GLU A 15 -7.11 2.79 -0.67
CA GLU A 15 -7.81 4.05 -0.38
C GLU A 15 -8.06 4.22 1.13
N VAL A 16 -8.48 3.15 1.82
CA VAL A 16 -8.76 3.19 3.26
C VAL A 16 -7.48 3.44 4.06
N LEU A 17 -6.37 2.78 3.71
CA LEU A 17 -5.08 3.00 4.36
C LEU A 17 -4.57 4.43 4.12
N LEU A 18 -4.74 4.95 2.90
CA LEU A 18 -4.39 6.33 2.57
C LEU A 18 -5.17 7.34 3.41
N ALA A 19 -6.49 7.17 3.50
CA ALA A 19 -7.35 8.01 4.32
C ALA A 19 -6.91 7.94 5.79
N TYR A 20 -6.64 6.73 6.30
CA TYR A 20 -6.19 6.53 7.67
C TYR A 20 -4.89 7.29 7.98
N ARG A 21 -3.92 7.25 7.06
CA ARG A 21 -2.60 7.89 7.20
C ARG A 21 -2.66 9.41 7.14
N LYS A 22 -3.52 9.96 6.29
CA LYS A 22 -3.66 11.42 6.07
C LYS A 22 -4.62 12.10 7.04
N THR A 23 -5.52 11.36 7.68
CA THR A 23 -6.50 11.96 8.61
C THR A 23 -5.80 12.39 9.90
N HIS A 24 -6.00 13.65 10.29
CA HIS A 24 -5.56 14.16 11.59
C HIS A 24 -6.26 13.40 12.73
N ARG A 25 -5.47 12.94 13.68
CA ARG A 25 -6.00 12.33 14.90
C ARG A 25 -6.19 13.41 15.95
N THR A 26 -7.40 13.53 16.48
CA THR A 26 -7.72 14.47 17.57
C THR A 26 -6.90 14.22 18.83
N THR A 27 -6.50 12.98 19.08
CA THR A 27 -5.69 12.60 20.26
C THR A 27 -4.24 13.09 20.18
N THR A 28 -3.62 13.04 19.01
CA THR A 28 -2.20 13.42 18.82
C THR A 28 -2.03 14.75 18.10
N GLN A 29 -3.13 15.35 17.61
CA GLN A 29 -3.16 16.54 16.75
C GLN A 29 -2.32 16.43 15.47
N ALA A 30 -1.86 15.22 15.14
CA ALA A 30 -1.00 14.93 14.01
C ALA A 30 -1.61 13.83 13.15
N THR A 31 -1.16 13.74 11.90
CA THR A 31 -1.48 12.61 11.03
C THR A 31 -0.67 11.39 11.45
N SER A 32 -1.19 10.19 11.21
CA SER A 32 -0.47 8.96 11.56
C SER A 32 0.87 8.85 10.80
N TYR A 33 0.94 9.39 9.58
CA TYR A 33 2.16 9.41 8.78
C TYR A 33 3.24 10.33 9.40
N PHE A 34 2.85 11.53 9.84
CA PHE A 34 3.77 12.48 10.47
C PHE A 34 4.44 11.91 11.72
N LEU A 35 3.70 11.14 12.52
CA LEU A 35 4.26 10.53 13.73
C LEU A 35 5.31 9.44 13.45
N ILE A 36 5.22 8.75 12.31
CA ILE A 36 6.13 7.65 11.97
C ILE A 36 7.37 8.18 11.25
N TYR A 37 7.19 9.11 10.32
CA TYR A 37 8.26 9.56 9.42
C TYR A 37 8.76 10.98 9.71
N GLY A 38 8.11 11.73 10.60
CA GLY A 38 8.48 13.10 10.96
C GLY A 38 8.15 14.16 9.89
N VAL A 39 7.46 13.77 8.81
CA VAL A 39 7.09 14.65 7.69
C VAL A 39 5.64 14.42 7.29
N GLU A 40 5.00 15.43 6.70
CA GLU A 40 3.62 15.30 6.23
C GLU A 40 3.52 14.48 4.92
N ALA A 41 2.43 13.75 4.74
CA ALA A 41 2.22 12.90 3.58
C ALA A 41 1.89 13.74 2.32
N VAL A 42 2.93 14.17 1.60
CA VAL A 42 2.80 14.74 0.25
C VAL A 42 2.67 13.57 -0.73
N LEU A 43 1.49 13.38 -1.32
CA LEU A 43 1.14 12.36 -2.35
C LEU A 43 1.99 11.07 -2.31
N PRO A 44 1.51 9.99 -1.65
CA PRO A 44 2.37 8.88 -1.31
C PRO A 44 2.86 8.17 -2.57
N LEU A 45 4.15 7.88 -2.58
CA LEU A 45 4.77 6.91 -3.47
C LEU A 45 3.98 5.59 -3.49
N GLU A 46 3.35 5.21 -2.39
CA GLU A 46 2.49 4.03 -2.22
C GLU A 46 1.18 4.07 -3.04
N SER A 47 0.74 5.25 -3.50
CA SER A 47 -0.36 5.37 -4.47
C SER A 47 0.14 5.29 -5.91
N GLN A 48 1.42 5.55 -6.14
CA GLN A 48 2.05 5.53 -7.47
C GLN A 48 2.72 4.18 -7.77
N ILE A 49 3.15 3.46 -6.74
CA ILE A 49 3.55 2.07 -6.78
C ILE A 49 2.29 1.27 -6.40
N PRO A 50 1.44 0.90 -7.36
CA PRO A 50 0.42 -0.09 -7.07
C PRO A 50 1.18 -1.32 -6.58
N SER A 51 0.95 -1.71 -5.32
CA SER A 51 1.54 -2.94 -4.79
C SER A 51 1.24 -4.07 -5.79
N LEU A 52 2.18 -4.98 -6.05
CA LEU A 52 1.96 -6.11 -6.96
C LEU A 52 0.63 -6.84 -6.71
N ARG A 53 0.13 -6.83 -5.46
CA ARG A 53 -1.19 -7.37 -5.09
C ARG A 53 -2.40 -6.73 -5.80
N ILE A 54 -2.29 -5.47 -6.20
CA ILE A 54 -3.33 -4.71 -6.91
C ILE A 54 -3.10 -4.81 -8.43
N THR A 55 -1.83 -4.91 -8.86
CA THR A 55 -1.44 -4.96 -10.28
C THR A 55 -1.52 -6.36 -10.89
N VAL A 56 -1.49 -7.40 -10.05
CA VAL A 56 -1.62 -8.79 -10.48
C VAL A 56 -3.04 -9.01 -11.05
N PRO A 57 -3.18 -9.29 -12.37
CA PRO A 57 -4.48 -9.59 -12.95
C PRO A 57 -5.07 -10.85 -12.32
N GLU A 58 -6.40 -10.98 -12.37
CA GLU A 58 -7.25 -12.05 -11.81
C GLU A 58 -6.92 -13.51 -12.26
N GLY A 59 -5.74 -13.77 -12.85
CA GLY A 59 -5.29 -15.07 -13.35
C GLY A 59 -3.98 -15.61 -12.76
N LEU A 60 -3.35 -14.94 -11.79
CA LEU A 60 -2.15 -15.46 -11.14
C LEU A 60 -2.49 -16.24 -9.87
N THR A 61 -1.83 -17.37 -9.69
CA THR A 61 -1.96 -18.20 -8.49
C THR A 61 -1.27 -17.55 -7.30
N VAL A 62 -1.59 -17.99 -6.08
CA VAL A 62 -0.96 -17.47 -4.85
C VAL A 62 0.55 -17.68 -4.90
N GLU A 63 1.00 -18.80 -5.45
CA GLU A 63 2.41 -19.16 -5.63
C GLU A 63 3.12 -18.19 -6.58
N ASP A 64 2.48 -17.83 -7.70
CA ASP A 64 3.06 -16.85 -8.62
C ASP A 64 3.11 -15.44 -8.01
N ASN A 65 2.11 -15.07 -7.20
CA ASN A 65 2.11 -13.80 -6.46
C ASN A 65 3.27 -13.74 -5.46
N VAL A 66 3.47 -14.83 -4.69
CA VAL A 66 4.57 -14.93 -3.72
C VAL A 66 5.93 -14.87 -4.41
N ARG A 67 6.09 -15.53 -5.56
CA ARG A 67 7.32 -15.47 -6.35
C ARG A 67 7.62 -14.04 -6.82
N LEU A 68 6.63 -13.36 -7.41
CA LEU A 68 6.80 -11.97 -7.88
C LEU A 68 7.10 -11.00 -6.73
N MET A 69 6.45 -11.18 -5.57
CA MET A 69 6.75 -10.39 -4.37
C MET A 69 8.19 -10.60 -3.87
N LEU A 70 8.71 -11.82 -3.98
CA LEU A 70 10.09 -12.12 -3.58
C LEU A 70 11.10 -11.49 -4.54
N GLU A 71 10.86 -11.59 -5.85
CA GLU A 71 11.71 -10.97 -6.88
C GLU A 71 11.78 -9.44 -6.74
N GLU A 72 10.65 -8.78 -6.44
CA GLU A 72 10.64 -7.32 -6.20
C GLU A 72 11.39 -6.94 -4.91
N LEU A 73 11.28 -7.76 -3.87
CA LEU A 73 12.01 -7.54 -2.62
C LEU A 73 13.52 -7.68 -2.80
N GLU A 74 13.96 -8.69 -3.56
CA GLU A 74 15.35 -8.89 -3.93
C GLU A 74 15.88 -7.70 -4.74
N ALA A 75 15.14 -7.22 -5.75
CA ALA A 75 15.52 -6.04 -6.53
C ALA A 75 15.63 -4.77 -5.65
N LEU A 76 14.73 -4.58 -4.68
CA LEU A 76 14.83 -3.48 -3.73
C LEU A 76 16.06 -3.60 -2.81
N ASP A 77 16.41 -4.82 -2.38
CA ASP A 77 17.59 -5.05 -1.55
C ASP A 77 18.88 -4.83 -2.34
N GLU A 78 18.92 -5.23 -3.62
CA GLU A 78 20.02 -4.94 -4.55
C GLU A 78 20.23 -3.42 -4.70
N THR A 79 19.16 -2.65 -4.94
CA THR A 79 19.28 -1.18 -5.04
C THR A 79 19.77 -0.51 -3.76
N ARG A 80 19.55 -1.14 -2.60
CA ARG A 80 20.06 -0.66 -1.30
C ARG A 80 21.51 -1.06 -1.05
N LEU A 81 21.96 -2.18 -1.62
CA LEU A 81 23.34 -2.66 -1.56
C LEU A 81 24.27 -1.85 -2.48
N GLU A 82 23.71 -1.30 -3.57
CA GLU A 82 24.43 -0.46 -4.54
C GLU A 82 24.53 1.02 -4.13
N ALA A 83 23.78 1.46 -3.11
CA ALA A 83 23.74 2.83 -2.60
C ALA A 83 24.67 3.04 -1.39
#